data_AF-X1A900-F1
#
_entry.id   AF-X1A900-F1
#
_cell.length_a   1.000
_cell.length_b   1.000
_cell.length_c   1.000
_cell.angle_alpha   90.00
_cell.angle_beta   90.00
_cell.angle_gamma   90.00
#
_symmetry.space_group_name_H-M   'P 1'
#
loop_
_entity.id
_entity.type
_entity.pdbx_description
1 polymer ?
#
loop_
_entity_poly.entity_id
_entity_poly.type
_entity_poly.pdbx_seq_one_letter_code
_entity_poly.pdbx_strand_id
1 'polypeptide(L)'
;MRKAEFLDHWQKIEADQKINITPVRYKHQGSTYAKDGIRLTGSRQFIDSMLSKLKELLDHENHTTRLQVAYKESLDKDTGYALGSWNCYIQVHERGQEAQIMNQRYGRVTY
;
A
#
# COMPACT_ATOMS: atom_id res chain seq x y z
N MET A 1 17.18 -16.86 -1.56
CA MET A 1 16.34 -17.81 -0.79
C MET A 1 15.60 -18.69 -1.77
N ARG A 2 15.64 -20.01 -1.59
CA ARG A 2 14.88 -21.01 -2.37
C ARG A 2 13.44 -21.09 -1.86
N LYS A 3 12.51 -21.63 -2.66
CA LYS A 3 11.09 -21.79 -2.27
C LYS A 3 10.92 -22.52 -0.93
N ALA A 4 11.62 -23.63 -0.72
CA ALA A 4 11.52 -24.41 0.51
C ALA A 4 11.97 -23.62 1.74
N GLU A 5 13.08 -22.89 1.63
CA GLU A 5 13.60 -22.02 2.70
C GLU A 5 12.62 -20.88 3.02
N PHE A 6 11.98 -20.31 2.00
CA PHE A 6 10.98 -19.26 2.19
C PHE A 6 9.72 -19.78 2.91
N LEU A 7 9.23 -20.96 2.55
CA LEU A 7 8.07 -21.56 3.21
C LEU A 7 8.37 -21.93 4.67
N ASP A 8 9.55 -22.49 4.95
CA ASP A 8 10.02 -22.77 6.31
C ASP A 8 10.19 -21.48 7.13
N HIS A 9 10.75 -20.43 6.53
CA HIS A 9 10.85 -19.12 7.17
C HIS A 9 9.46 -18.54 7.50
N TRP A 10 8.54 -18.55 6.54
CA TRP A 10 7.19 -17.99 6.72
C TRP A 10 6.46 -18.69 7.88
N GLN A 11 6.56 -20.02 7.99
CA GLN A 11 5.94 -20.77 9.10
C GLN A 11 6.47 -20.37 10.49
N LYS A 12 7.67 -19.80 10.56
CA LYS A 12 8.32 -19.37 11.81
C LYS A 12 8.10 -17.89 12.12
N ILE A 13 7.46 -17.13 11.24
CA ILE A 13 7.11 -15.73 11.51
C ILE A 13 5.99 -15.72 12.55
N GLU A 14 6.16 -14.95 13.62
CA GLU A 14 5.11 -14.71 14.60
C GLU A 14 3.85 -14.15 13.93
N ALA A 15 2.69 -14.71 14.26
CA ALA A 15 1.42 -14.21 13.75
C ALA A 15 1.09 -12.82 14.33
N ASP A 16 0.21 -12.09 13.63
CA ASP A 16 -0.39 -10.83 14.11
C ASP A 16 0.63 -9.74 14.49
N GLN A 17 1.80 -9.74 13.85
CA GLN A 17 2.74 -8.64 13.93
C GLN A 17 2.10 -7.36 13.38
N LYS A 18 2.36 -6.24 14.06
CA LYS A 18 2.01 -4.91 13.55
C LYS A 18 2.67 -4.65 12.21
N ILE A 19 1.95 -4.02 11.30
CA ILE A 19 2.50 -3.66 10.01
C ILE A 19 3.57 -2.58 10.20
N ASN A 20 4.83 -2.94 9.98
CA ASN A 20 5.96 -2.03 10.07
C ASN A 20 6.36 -1.51 8.68
N ILE A 21 5.81 -0.37 8.27
CA ILE A 21 6.13 0.28 6.99
C ILE A 21 6.97 1.54 7.22
N THR A 22 8.04 1.68 6.45
CA THR A 22 8.82 2.91 6.35
C THR A 22 8.22 3.85 5.28
N PRO A 23 7.72 5.04 5.64
CA PRO A 23 7.18 5.98 4.68
C PRO A 23 8.20 6.40 3.62
N VAL A 24 7.75 6.54 2.37
CA VAL A 24 8.53 7.20 1.33
C VAL A 24 8.67 8.68 1.67
N ARG A 25 9.92 9.14 1.77
CA ARG A 25 10.24 10.53 2.14
C ARG A 25 9.61 11.55 1.20
N TYR A 26 9.24 12.70 1.76
CA TYR A 26 8.73 13.82 0.98
C TYR A 26 9.78 14.27 -0.05
N LYS A 27 9.31 14.60 -1.27
CA LYS A 27 10.15 14.97 -2.43
C LYS A 27 11.19 13.90 -2.82
N HIS A 28 11.00 12.63 -2.46
CA HIS A 28 11.82 11.54 -2.97
C HIS A 28 11.88 11.60 -4.51
N GLN A 29 13.09 11.56 -5.06
CA GLN A 29 13.34 11.52 -6.50
C GLN A 29 13.72 10.10 -6.95
N GLY A 30 13.25 9.69 -8.12
CA GLY A 30 13.46 8.36 -8.66
C GLY A 30 12.40 7.34 -8.22
N SER A 31 12.63 6.08 -8.56
CA SER A 31 11.66 5.00 -8.39
C SER A 31 11.38 4.67 -6.92
N THR A 32 10.11 4.54 -6.55
CA THR A 32 9.68 4.05 -5.22
C THR A 32 9.45 2.54 -5.20
N TYR A 33 9.79 1.83 -6.27
CA TYR A 33 9.58 0.37 -6.40
C TYR A 33 10.43 -0.45 -5.43
N ALA A 34 11.56 0.10 -4.96
CA ALA A 34 12.42 -0.51 -3.95
C ALA A 34 12.08 -0.06 -2.51
N LYS A 35 10.96 0.66 -2.32
CA LYS A 35 10.46 1.07 -1.01
C LYS A 35 9.35 0.13 -0.56
N ASP A 36 9.08 0.14 0.74
CA ASP A 36 8.01 -0.65 1.34
C ASP A 36 6.69 -0.38 0.63
N GLY A 37 5.99 -1.45 0.26
CA GLY A 37 4.76 -1.36 -0.53
C GLY A 37 4.10 -2.72 -0.66
N ILE A 38 2.78 -2.69 -0.80
CA ILE A 38 1.96 -3.88 -0.95
C ILE A 38 1.36 -3.88 -2.35
N ARG A 39 1.54 -4.98 -3.08
CA ARG A 39 0.91 -5.20 -4.39
C ARG A 39 0.05 -6.45 -4.34
N LEU A 40 -1.24 -6.28 -4.55
CA LEU A 40 -2.23 -7.35 -4.62
C LEU A 40 -2.76 -7.45 -6.05
N THR A 41 -2.84 -8.66 -6.58
CA THR A 41 -3.41 -8.93 -7.89
C THR A 41 -4.38 -10.10 -7.83
N GLY A 42 -5.53 -10.00 -8.48
CA GLY A 42 -6.52 -11.06 -8.52
C GLY A 42 -7.94 -10.51 -8.65
N SER A 43 -8.93 -11.31 -8.24
CA SER A 43 -10.32 -10.85 -8.23
C SER A 43 -10.54 -9.75 -7.19
N ARG A 44 -11.59 -8.95 -7.40
CA ARG A 44 -11.99 -7.90 -6.44
C ARG A 44 -12.29 -8.49 -5.05
N GLN A 45 -13.01 -9.61 -5.00
CA GLN A 45 -13.36 -10.28 -3.74
C GLN A 45 -12.11 -10.74 -2.97
N PHE A 46 -11.09 -11.25 -3.67
CA PHE A 46 -9.83 -11.64 -3.05
C PHE A 46 -9.09 -10.42 -2.50
N ILE A 47 -8.98 -9.34 -3.27
CA ILE A 47 -8.33 -8.11 -2.82
C ILE A 47 -9.05 -7.54 -1.60
N ASP A 48 -10.38 -7.44 -1.62
CA ASP A 48 -11.18 -6.96 -0.49
C ASP A 48 -10.95 -7.82 0.77
N SER A 49 -10.85 -9.14 0.62
CA SER A 49 -10.55 -10.05 1.74
C SER A 49 -9.17 -9.77 2.37
N MET A 50 -8.16 -9.44 1.54
CA MET A 50 -6.83 -9.07 2.03
C MET A 50 -6.83 -7.69 2.66
N LEU A 51 -7.47 -6.69 2.04
CA LEU A 51 -7.58 -5.33 2.58
C LEU A 51 -8.32 -5.32 3.94
N SER A 52 -9.28 -6.24 4.14
CA SER A 52 -9.96 -6.38 5.42
C SER A 52 -9.02 -6.73 6.59
N LYS A 53 -7.92 -7.44 6.30
CA LYS A 53 -6.87 -7.81 7.27
C LYS A 53 -5.80 -6.73 7.42
N LEU A 54 -5.70 -5.82 6.46
CA LEU A 54 -4.69 -4.76 6.40
C LEU A 54 -5.25 -3.39 6.84
N LYS A 55 -6.34 -3.36 7.61
CA LYS A 55 -6.98 -2.11 8.05
C LYS A 55 -6.08 -1.23 8.91
N GLU A 56 -5.08 -1.79 9.59
CA GLU A 56 -4.05 -1.02 10.31
C GLU A 56 -3.34 0.00 9.40
N LEU A 57 -3.27 -0.25 8.08
CA LEU A 57 -2.70 0.71 7.13
C LEU A 57 -3.43 2.06 7.13
N LEU A 58 -4.71 2.09 7.49
CA LEU A 58 -5.49 3.34 7.55
C LEU A 58 -4.94 4.32 8.60
N ASP A 59 -4.22 3.83 9.62
CA ASP A 59 -3.57 4.68 10.62
C ASP A 59 -2.46 5.55 10.01
N HIS A 60 -1.92 5.16 8.84
CA HIS A 60 -0.97 5.96 8.08
C HIS A 60 -1.61 7.07 7.24
N GLU A 61 -2.94 7.14 7.17
CA GLU A 61 -3.66 8.28 6.58
C GLU A 61 -3.91 9.34 7.67
N ASN A 62 -2.88 10.14 7.98
CA ASN A 62 -2.91 11.07 9.11
C ASN A 62 -2.29 12.43 8.76
N HIS A 63 -1.96 13.24 9.77
CA HIS A 63 -1.40 14.58 9.55
C HIS A 63 0.00 14.58 8.93
N THR A 64 0.82 13.55 9.19
CA THR A 64 2.22 13.45 8.78
C THR A 64 2.44 12.56 7.56
N THR A 65 1.63 11.52 7.39
CA THR A 65 1.71 10.55 6.30
C THR A 65 0.40 10.42 5.54
N ARG A 66 0.46 9.81 4.36
CA ARG A 66 -0.69 9.47 3.51
C ARG A 66 -0.50 8.12 2.83
N LEU A 67 -1.59 7.47 2.50
CA LEU A 67 -1.64 6.31 1.63
C LEU A 67 -1.65 6.77 0.17
N GLN A 68 -0.67 6.31 -0.59
CA GLN A 68 -0.75 6.33 -2.04
C GLN A 68 -1.35 5.01 -2.50
N VAL A 69 -2.58 5.07 -3.03
CA VAL A 69 -3.33 3.90 -3.48
C VAL A 69 -3.56 3.98 -4.99
N ALA A 70 -3.32 2.87 -5.69
CA ALA A 70 -3.75 2.68 -7.06
C ALA A 70 -4.54 1.37 -7.15
N TYR A 71 -5.85 1.45 -7.37
CA TYR A 71 -6.73 0.30 -7.54
C TYR A 71 -7.41 0.38 -8.90
N LYS A 72 -7.02 -0.52 -9.81
CA LYS A 72 -7.54 -0.55 -11.18
C LYS A 72 -7.76 -1.96 -11.69
N GLU A 73 -8.74 -2.11 -12.58
CA GLU A 73 -8.89 -3.32 -13.36
C GLU A 73 -7.74 -3.45 -14.37
N SER A 74 -7.31 -4.68 -14.58
CA SER A 74 -6.27 -5.01 -15.54
C SER A 74 -6.92 -5.14 -16.91
N LEU A 75 -6.29 -4.50 -17.89
CA LEU A 75 -6.70 -4.57 -19.27
C LEU A 75 -5.74 -5.47 -20.04
N ASP A 76 -6.28 -6.21 -20.99
CA ASP A 76 -5.49 -6.90 -21.99
C ASP A 76 -4.68 -5.86 -22.79
N LYS A 77 -3.38 -6.11 -22.98
CA LYS A 77 -2.49 -5.11 -23.57
C LYS A 77 -2.78 -4.87 -25.05
N ASP A 78 -3.21 -5.89 -25.76
CA ASP A 78 -3.37 -5.85 -27.21
C ASP A 78 -4.77 -5.38 -27.60
N THR A 79 -5.78 -5.75 -26.81
CA THR A 79 -7.20 -5.47 -27.11
C THR A 79 -7.80 -4.35 -26.26
N GLY A 80 -7.21 -4.03 -25.11
CA GLY A 80 -7.72 -3.04 -24.16
C GLY A 80 -8.95 -3.50 -23.36
N TYR A 81 -9.42 -4.74 -23.54
CA TYR A 81 -10.57 -5.27 -22.80
C TYR A 81 -10.22 -5.63 -21.35
N ALA A 82 -11.21 -5.50 -20.47
CA ALA A 82 -11.10 -5.89 -19.08
C ALA A 82 -10.84 -7.39 -18.92
N LEU A 83 -9.85 -7.75 -18.10
CA LEU A 83 -9.48 -9.14 -17.83
C LEU A 83 -10.26 -9.76 -16.65
N GLY A 84 -11.11 -8.99 -15.96
CA GLY A 84 -11.76 -9.41 -14.72
C GLY A 84 -10.79 -9.60 -13.54
N SER A 85 -9.53 -9.21 -13.72
CA SER A 85 -8.48 -9.23 -12.70
C SER A 85 -8.05 -7.81 -12.39
N TRP A 86 -7.74 -7.53 -11.13
CA TRP A 86 -7.45 -6.21 -10.65
C TRP A 86 -6.05 -6.12 -10.06
N ASN A 87 -5.47 -4.92 -10.07
CA ASN A 87 -4.24 -4.58 -9.38
C ASN A 87 -4.56 -3.53 -8.30
N CYS A 88 -4.17 -3.81 -7.06
CA CYS A 88 -4.17 -2.85 -5.95
C CYS A 88 -2.73 -2.65 -5.48
N TYR A 89 -2.26 -1.40 -5.52
CA TYR A 89 -0.96 -1.01 -5.02
C TYR A 89 -1.12 0.00 -3.89
N ILE A 90 -0.42 -0.22 -2.78
CA ILE A 90 -0.47 0.63 -1.58
C ILE A 90 0.96 0.94 -1.15
N GLN A 91 1.27 2.23 -0.96
CA GLN A 91 2.47 2.71 -0.29
C GLN A 91 2.12 3.79 0.72
N VAL A 92 2.96 3.95 1.74
CA VAL A 92 2.88 5.07 2.68
C VAL A 92 3.87 6.14 2.24
N HIS A 93 3.43 7.40 2.17
CA HIS A 93 4.26 8.55 1.83
C HIS A 93 4.18 9.59 2.94
N GLU A 94 5.28 10.30 3.19
CA GLU A 94 5.22 11.53 3.97
C GLU A 94 4.41 12.60 3.22
N ARG A 95 3.61 13.37 3.95
CA ARG A 95 2.97 14.58 3.41
C ARG A 95 3.98 15.72 3.32
N GLY A 96 3.72 16.66 2.41
CA GLY A 96 4.49 17.90 2.33
C GLY A 96 4.29 18.80 3.56
N GLN A 97 5.30 19.60 3.88
CA GLN A 97 5.30 20.48 5.07
C GLN A 97 4.07 21.40 5.15
N GLU A 98 3.63 21.98 4.05
CA GLU A 98 2.42 22.84 4.01
C GLU A 98 1.16 22.06 4.39
N ALA A 99 1.02 20.82 3.88
CA ALA A 99 -0.10 19.96 4.22
C ALA A 99 -0.06 19.54 5.70
N GLN A 100 1.13 19.26 6.26
CA GLN A 100 1.29 18.95 7.68
C GLN A 100 0.86 20.14 8.58
N ILE A 101 1.29 21.36 8.23
CA ILE A 101 0.94 22.59 8.97
C ILE A 101 -0.56 22.86 8.90
N MET A 102 -1.18 22.73 7.72
CA MET A 102 -2.63 22.92 7.55
C MET A 102 -3.43 21.86 8.34
N ASN A 103 -3.00 20.61 8.29
CA ASN A 103 -3.60 19.50 9.01
C ASN A 103 -3.55 19.69 10.54
N GLN A 104 -2.42 20.17 11.07
CA GLN A 104 -2.27 20.48 12.50
C GLN A 104 -3.15 21.65 12.94
N ARG A 105 -3.33 22.65 12.08
CA ARG A 105 -4.07 23.88 12.42
C ARG A 105 -5.59 23.73 12.32
N TYR A 106 -6.08 22.87 11.43
CA TYR A 106 -7.51 22.78 11.13
C TYR A 106 -8.14 21.39 11.33
N GLY A 107 -7.35 20.39 11.76
CA GLY A 107 -7.84 19.04 12.10
C GLY A 107 -8.45 18.24 10.93
N ARG A 108 -8.55 18.82 9.74
CA ARG A 108 -9.13 18.17 8.55
C ARG A 108 -8.03 17.50 7.74
N VAL A 109 -7.99 16.18 7.79
CA VAL A 109 -7.40 15.39 6.70
C VAL A 109 -8.37 15.51 5.52
N THR A 110 -8.09 16.43 4.59
CA THR A 110 -8.82 16.54 3.32
C THR A 110 -8.41 15.40 2.40
N TYR A 111 -9.40 14.62 1.94
CA TYR A 111 -9.28 13.55 0.95
C TYR A 111 -9.44 14.10 -0.46
#